data_AF-A0A512RE16-F1
#
_entry.id   AF-A0A512RE16-F1
#
_cell.length_a   1.000
_cell.length_b   1.000
_cell.length_c   1.000
_cell.angle_alpha   90.00
_cell.angle_beta   90.00
_cell.angle_gamma   90.00
#
_symmetry.space_group_name_H-M   'P 1'
#
loop_
_entity.id
_entity.type
_entity.pdbx_description
1 polymer ?
#
loop_
_entity_poly.entity_id
_entity_poly.type
_entity_poly.pdbx_seq_one_letter_code
_entity_poly.pdbx_strand_id
1 'polypeptide(L)'
;MEEDELFRDSIATVTKQGKRRWIYAKRPKGRLFNIRSIVSYIYFIAFFSLPFIQVNGRPLFLFDVTQGRFILFGAIFWPQDFFIFGLAMLGFILFIVLFTMAFGRLFCGWVCPQTIFMEMLFRKIEYWIEGDAPAQKMLQKAPWSAEKIRKKTIKHLLFFLLSVLIANTFLAYIIGIQELRSIVTDPLSRHMGGFMAMLAFSGVFYAVFAFFREQVCTVVCPYGRLQSVLLDKDSVVVAYDYVRGEPRGKYKKDAPELGDCIDCMQCVHVCPTGIDIRNGTQLECVNCTACIDACNFMMEKVGRATGLIRYASENGIAQKKPLRFTPRLKFYSTILLLITGALVFLLISRKPVSGTIIRTAGMLYQERGTDSISNLYRIKLVNKTTDAIPLTLRLEKTPGQVETIGQPEIHIKAEGQGEGTFFVVLPRTAIKKRKSVLTIGLYRNGQLITTQQTTFLGPAK
;
A
#
# COMPACT_ATOMS: atom_id res chain seq x y z
N MET A 1 48.16 19.87 -0.50
CA MET A 1 47.08 19.01 -1.03
C MET A 1 45.83 19.41 -0.28
N GLU A 2 45.06 20.33 -0.86
CA GLU A 2 43.78 20.80 -0.35
C GLU A 2 42.83 19.60 -0.23
N GLU A 3 42.39 19.30 0.99
CA GLU A 3 41.25 18.42 1.26
C GLU A 3 39.96 19.27 1.18
N ASP A 4 39.72 19.92 0.04
CA ASP A 4 38.47 20.64 -0.19
C ASP A 4 37.41 19.68 -0.74
N GLU A 5 36.40 19.45 0.10
CA GLU A 5 35.00 19.25 -0.27
C GLU A 5 34.71 18.31 -1.45
N LEU A 6 34.99 17.01 -1.30
CA LEU A 6 34.32 16.01 -2.13
C LEU A 6 32.85 15.91 -1.71
N PHE A 7 32.03 16.80 -2.25
CA PHE A 7 30.61 16.51 -2.45
C PHE A 7 30.51 15.14 -3.12
N ARG A 8 29.65 14.27 -2.57
CA ARG A 8 29.69 12.84 -2.87
C ARG A 8 29.05 12.54 -4.22
N ASP A 9 29.85 12.32 -5.25
CA ASP A 9 29.38 12.01 -6.62
C ASP A 9 28.95 10.54 -6.86
N SER A 10 28.94 9.69 -5.83
CA SER A 10 28.59 8.26 -5.99
C SER A 10 27.77 7.68 -4.84
N ILE A 11 26.98 6.65 -5.11
CA ILE A 11 26.14 5.94 -4.14
C ILE A 11 27.03 5.14 -3.17
N ALA A 12 26.74 5.16 -1.86
CA ALA A 12 27.56 4.49 -0.83
C ALA A 12 27.75 2.97 -1.04
N THR A 13 26.85 2.32 -1.78
CA THR A 13 26.85 0.89 -2.08
C THR A 13 27.63 0.51 -3.34
N VAL A 14 28.27 1.46 -4.03
CA VAL A 14 28.96 1.22 -5.31
C VAL A 14 30.43 1.64 -5.18
N THR A 15 31.36 0.79 -5.62
CA THR A 15 32.79 1.14 -5.66
C THR A 15 33.07 2.07 -6.83
N LYS A 16 34.24 2.71 -6.84
CA LYS A 16 34.69 3.54 -7.98
C LYS A 16 34.70 2.78 -9.32
N GLN A 17 34.83 1.44 -9.30
CA GLN A 17 34.76 0.59 -10.50
C GLN A 17 33.34 0.07 -10.82
N GLY A 18 32.29 0.60 -10.18
CA GLY A 18 30.91 0.17 -10.42
C GLY A 18 30.52 -1.16 -9.75
N LYS A 19 31.39 -1.78 -8.95
CA LYS A 19 31.09 -3.05 -8.25
C LYS A 19 30.31 -2.79 -6.97
N ARG A 20 29.49 -3.75 -6.55
CA ARG A 20 28.74 -3.65 -5.29
C ARG A 20 29.67 -3.68 -4.07
N ARG A 21 29.48 -2.72 -3.17
CA ARG A 21 30.05 -2.70 -1.82
C ARG A 21 29.02 -3.23 -0.82
N TRP A 22 29.30 -4.39 -0.22
CA TRP A 22 28.44 -4.97 0.82
C TRP A 22 28.49 -4.14 2.11
N ILE A 23 27.31 -3.83 2.64
CA ILE A 23 27.15 -3.11 3.91
C ILE A 23 26.98 -4.11 5.05
N TYR A 24 27.76 -3.89 6.10
CA TYR A 24 27.68 -4.59 7.37
C TYR A 24 27.40 -3.56 8.45
N ALA A 25 26.11 -3.36 8.74
CA ALA A 25 25.66 -2.39 9.74
C ALA A 25 25.84 -2.97 11.15
N LYS A 26 26.45 -2.17 12.03
CA LYS A 26 26.59 -2.49 13.45
C LYS A 26 25.23 -2.54 14.12
N ARG A 27 25.01 -3.50 15.01
CA ARG A 27 23.73 -3.67 15.73
C ARG A 27 23.36 -2.38 16.49
N PRO A 28 22.24 -1.71 16.15
CA PRO A 28 21.83 -0.52 16.86
C PRO A 28 21.35 -0.88 18.28
N LYS A 29 21.53 0.04 19.22
CA LYS A 29 20.98 -0.02 20.58
C LYS A 29 20.54 1.38 20.99
N GLY A 30 19.38 1.51 21.61
CA GLY A 30 18.85 2.78 22.09
C GLY A 30 17.34 2.80 22.17
N ARG A 31 16.80 3.94 22.63
CA ARG A 31 15.36 4.11 22.86
C ARG A 31 14.57 4.04 21.56
N LEU A 32 15.02 4.72 20.51
CA LEU A 32 14.27 4.79 19.25
C LEU A 32 14.28 3.42 18.55
N PHE A 33 15.40 2.70 18.57
CA PHE A 33 15.50 1.34 18.06
C PHE A 33 14.55 0.36 18.78
N ASN A 34 14.40 0.50 20.10
CA ASN A 34 13.48 -0.31 20.88
C ASN A 34 12.03 -0.01 20.50
N ILE A 35 11.64 1.27 20.40
CA ILE A 35 10.30 1.67 19.95
C ILE A 35 10.03 1.16 18.54
N ARG A 36 10.98 1.33 17.62
CA ARG A 36 10.90 0.83 16.24
C ARG A 36 10.73 -0.69 16.19
N SER A 37 11.39 -1.42 17.09
CA SER A 37 11.23 -2.86 17.23
C SER A 37 9.80 -3.22 17.68
N ILE A 38 9.24 -2.51 18.65
CA ILE A 38 7.85 -2.73 19.12
C ILE A 38 6.85 -2.47 17.99
N VAL A 39 6.97 -1.34 17.29
CA VAL A 39 6.11 -1.00 16.14
C VAL A 39 6.19 -2.10 15.07
N SER A 40 7.40 -2.62 14.81
CA SER A 40 7.60 -3.70 13.86
C SER A 40 6.96 -5.01 14.30
N TYR A 41 6.99 -5.33 15.60
CA TYR A 41 6.30 -6.53 16.13
C TYR A 41 4.78 -6.41 16.02
N ILE A 42 4.22 -5.23 16.32
CA ILE A 42 2.78 -4.96 16.11
C ILE A 42 2.43 -5.14 14.63
N TYR A 43 3.26 -4.60 13.73
CA TYR A 43 3.10 -4.76 12.28
C TYR A 43 3.12 -6.23 11.87
N PHE A 44 4.07 -7.05 12.38
CA PHE A 44 4.13 -8.47 12.04
C PHE A 44 2.94 -9.25 12.56
N ILE A 45 2.51 -9.00 13.81
CA ILE A 45 1.32 -9.65 14.37
C ILE A 45 0.12 -9.35 13.48
N ALA A 46 -0.12 -8.08 13.15
CA ALA A 46 -1.21 -7.70 12.25
C ALA A 46 -1.07 -8.34 10.87
N PHE A 47 0.11 -8.27 10.25
CA PHE A 47 0.36 -8.81 8.92
C PHE A 47 0.11 -10.33 8.84
N PHE A 48 0.55 -11.09 9.84
CA PHE A 48 0.34 -12.53 9.86
C PHE A 48 -1.07 -12.92 10.32
N SER A 49 -1.76 -12.12 11.14
CA SER A 49 -3.08 -12.48 11.67
C SER A 49 -4.24 -12.05 10.77
N LEU A 50 -4.14 -10.90 10.08
CA LEU A 50 -5.25 -10.30 9.33
C LEU A 50 -5.85 -11.21 8.24
N PRO A 51 -5.08 -12.00 7.47
CA PRO A 51 -5.66 -12.91 6.46
C PRO A 51 -6.58 -13.98 7.06
N PHE A 52 -6.39 -14.33 8.34
CA PHE A 52 -7.18 -15.34 9.03
C PHE A 52 -8.47 -14.78 9.64
N ILE A 53 -8.56 -13.46 9.80
CA ILE A 53 -9.74 -12.81 10.37
C ILE A 53 -10.82 -12.76 9.29
N GLN A 54 -11.97 -13.36 9.61
CA GLN A 54 -13.13 -13.37 8.74
C GLN A 54 -14.30 -12.63 9.37
N VAL A 55 -14.99 -11.83 8.57
CA VAL A 55 -16.21 -11.10 8.94
C VAL A 55 -17.31 -11.58 8.00
N ASN A 56 -18.43 -12.07 8.55
CA ASN A 56 -19.57 -12.61 7.78
C ASN A 56 -19.16 -13.71 6.76
N GLY A 57 -18.23 -14.60 7.15
CA GLY A 57 -17.73 -15.69 6.30
C GLY A 57 -16.76 -15.26 5.19
N ARG A 58 -16.22 -14.04 5.25
CA ARG A 58 -15.28 -13.50 4.25
C ARG A 58 -13.98 -13.01 4.86
N PRO A 59 -12.86 -13.08 4.15
CA PRO A 59 -11.61 -12.44 4.58
C PRO A 59 -11.84 -10.95 4.83
N LEU A 60 -11.23 -10.42 5.89
CA LEU A 60 -11.28 -9.00 6.20
C LEU A 60 -10.70 -8.14 5.05
N PHE A 61 -9.63 -8.64 4.43
CA PHE A 61 -9.01 -8.06 3.25
C PHE A 61 -8.77 -9.13 2.19
N LEU A 62 -9.24 -8.88 0.96
CA LEU A 62 -8.96 -9.70 -0.21
C LEU A 62 -8.78 -8.79 -1.43
N PHE A 63 -7.65 -8.91 -2.11
CA PHE A 63 -7.33 -8.16 -3.32
C PHE A 63 -7.22 -9.13 -4.50
N ASP A 64 -8.33 -9.75 -4.86
CA ASP A 64 -8.36 -10.71 -5.96
C ASP A 64 -8.41 -9.98 -7.30
N VAL A 65 -7.22 -9.68 -7.82
CA VAL A 65 -7.02 -9.06 -9.13
C VAL A 65 -7.40 -10.02 -10.26
N THR A 66 -7.35 -11.34 -10.03
CA THR A 66 -7.63 -12.34 -11.07
C THR A 66 -9.13 -12.43 -11.38
N GLN A 67 -9.98 -12.34 -10.35
CA GLN A 67 -11.44 -12.35 -10.51
C GLN A 67 -12.07 -10.95 -10.43
N GLY A 68 -11.26 -9.90 -10.23
CA GLY A 68 -11.73 -8.52 -10.06
C GLY A 68 -12.61 -8.33 -8.82
N ARG A 69 -12.34 -9.07 -7.75
CA ARG A 69 -13.10 -9.05 -6.49
C ARG A 69 -12.26 -8.44 -5.39
N PHE A 70 -12.68 -7.28 -4.90
CA PHE A 70 -11.99 -6.59 -3.81
C PHE A 70 -12.89 -6.59 -2.57
N ILE A 71 -12.39 -7.17 -1.49
CA ILE A 71 -13.04 -7.16 -0.18
C ILE A 71 -12.20 -6.29 0.74
N LEU A 72 -12.78 -5.21 1.26
CA LEU A 72 -12.15 -4.33 2.24
C LEU A 72 -13.05 -4.24 3.46
N PHE A 73 -12.51 -4.56 4.63
CA PHE A 73 -13.28 -4.61 5.89
C PHE A 73 -14.53 -5.50 5.81
N GLY A 74 -14.46 -6.60 5.04
CA GLY A 74 -15.59 -7.51 4.80
C GLY A 74 -16.62 -7.04 3.75
N ALA A 75 -16.53 -5.80 3.26
CA ALA A 75 -17.43 -5.28 2.22
C ALA A 75 -16.91 -5.57 0.80
N ILE A 76 -17.79 -6.06 -0.08
CA ILE A 76 -17.45 -6.29 -1.50
C ILE A 76 -17.58 -5.00 -2.29
N PHE A 77 -16.51 -4.67 -3.00
CA PHE A 77 -16.46 -3.62 -4.00
C PHE A 77 -16.60 -4.23 -5.41
N TRP A 78 -17.68 -3.86 -6.09
CA TRP A 78 -17.94 -4.29 -7.46
C TRP A 78 -17.29 -3.32 -8.47
N PRO A 79 -17.06 -3.73 -9.73
CA PRO A 79 -16.54 -2.85 -10.78
C PRO A 79 -17.38 -1.57 -11.01
N GLN A 80 -18.65 -1.57 -10.62
CA GLN A 80 -19.54 -0.40 -10.69
C GLN A 80 -19.16 0.69 -9.68
N ASP A 81 -18.59 0.29 -8.55
CA ASP A 81 -18.12 1.18 -7.48
C ASP A 81 -16.66 1.62 -7.72
N PHE A 82 -16.10 1.37 -8.92
CA PHE A 82 -14.71 1.70 -9.25
C PHE A 82 -14.43 3.20 -9.18
N PHE A 83 -15.45 4.07 -9.31
CA PHE A 83 -15.27 5.51 -9.09
C PHE A 83 -14.98 5.83 -7.60
N ILE A 84 -15.62 5.13 -6.66
CA ILE A 84 -15.34 5.26 -5.22
C ILE A 84 -13.92 4.75 -4.96
N PHE A 85 -13.55 3.62 -5.55
CA PHE A 85 -12.20 3.07 -5.46
C PHE A 85 -11.15 4.03 -6.07
N GLY A 86 -11.43 4.63 -7.22
CA GLY A 86 -10.55 5.60 -7.87
C GLY A 86 -10.36 6.88 -7.04
N LEU A 87 -11.44 7.40 -6.46
CA LEU A 87 -11.37 8.54 -5.53
C LEU A 87 -10.61 8.18 -4.26
N ALA A 88 -10.83 6.97 -3.72
CA ALA A 88 -10.09 6.44 -2.57
C ALA A 88 -8.60 6.33 -2.87
N MET A 89 -8.25 5.79 -4.04
CA MET A 89 -6.86 5.67 -4.49
C MET A 89 -6.21 7.05 -4.67
N LEU A 90 -6.92 8.00 -5.26
CA LEU A 90 -6.42 9.38 -5.39
C LEU A 90 -6.20 10.03 -4.02
N GLY A 91 -7.15 9.90 -3.11
CA GLY A 91 -7.03 10.37 -1.72
C GLY A 91 -5.85 9.71 -1.00
N PHE A 92 -5.67 8.40 -1.17
CA PHE A 92 -4.55 7.67 -0.57
C PHE A 92 -3.19 8.10 -1.13
N ILE A 93 -3.08 8.31 -2.45
CA ILE A 93 -1.85 8.83 -3.08
C ILE A 93 -1.54 10.23 -2.56
N LEU A 94 -2.54 11.13 -2.49
CA LEU A 94 -2.37 12.47 -1.97
C LEU A 94 -2.00 12.47 -0.48
N PHE A 95 -2.55 11.56 0.31
CA PHE A 95 -2.16 11.34 1.69
C PHE A 95 -0.67 10.95 1.79
N ILE A 96 -0.21 9.99 0.96
CA ILE A 96 1.20 9.58 0.92
C ILE A 96 2.11 10.77 0.54
N VAL A 97 1.71 11.58 -0.44
CA VAL A 97 2.46 12.78 -0.87
C VAL A 97 2.52 13.80 0.26
N LEU A 98 1.39 14.13 0.88
CA LEU A 98 1.33 15.07 2.00
C LEU A 98 2.17 14.59 3.19
N PHE A 99 2.04 13.31 3.54
CA PHE A 99 2.83 12.68 4.60
C PHE A 99 4.34 12.76 4.30
N THR A 100 4.74 12.49 3.06
CA THR A 100 6.13 12.62 2.62
C THR A 100 6.63 14.06 2.72
N MET A 101 5.82 15.03 2.31
CA MET A 101 6.23 16.43 2.40
C MET A 101 6.42 16.89 3.84
N ALA A 102 5.60 16.40 4.77
CA ALA A 102 5.70 16.74 6.18
C ALA A 102 6.84 15.98 6.90
N PHE A 103 6.91 14.66 6.72
CA PHE A 103 7.75 13.76 7.53
C PHE A 103 8.87 13.08 6.74
N GLY A 104 9.07 13.49 5.48
CA GLY A 104 10.05 12.93 4.59
C GLY A 104 9.92 11.41 4.47
N ARG A 105 11.00 10.72 4.79
CA ARG A 105 11.10 9.26 4.65
C ARG A 105 10.79 8.49 5.93
N LEU A 106 10.06 9.09 6.88
CA LEU A 106 9.72 8.43 8.14
C LEU A 106 9.00 7.07 7.91
N PHE A 107 8.09 7.01 6.94
CA PHE A 107 7.44 5.75 6.55
C PHE A 107 8.44 4.66 6.14
N CYS A 108 9.45 5.02 5.34
CA CYS A 108 10.47 4.10 4.84
C CYS A 108 11.27 3.44 5.97
N GLY A 109 11.55 4.17 7.05
CA GLY A 109 12.31 3.64 8.18
C GLY A 109 11.49 2.88 9.22
N TRP A 110 10.19 3.16 9.30
CA TRP A 110 9.35 2.77 10.44
C TRP A 110 8.20 1.83 10.12
N VAL A 111 7.73 1.77 8.87
CA VAL A 111 6.55 0.98 8.46
C VAL A 111 6.78 0.23 7.13
N CYS A 112 7.69 0.71 6.27
CA CYS A 112 7.92 0.09 4.97
C CYS A 112 8.26 -1.40 5.07
N PRO A 113 7.52 -2.29 4.39
CA PRO A 113 7.71 -3.74 4.49
C PRO A 113 9.14 -4.16 4.14
N GLN A 114 9.72 -3.57 3.10
CA GLN A 114 11.09 -3.89 2.67
C GLN A 114 12.11 -3.64 3.79
N THR A 115 12.05 -2.48 4.44
CA THR A 115 13.01 -2.09 5.47
C THR A 115 12.74 -2.85 6.77
N ILE A 116 11.49 -2.98 7.19
CA ILE A 116 11.16 -3.68 8.43
C ILE A 116 11.53 -5.15 8.35
N PHE A 117 11.15 -5.87 7.29
CA PHE A 117 11.51 -7.29 7.16
C PHE A 117 13.03 -7.45 7.17
N MET A 118 13.75 -6.63 6.38
CA MET A 118 15.21 -6.68 6.31
C MET A 118 15.87 -6.41 7.68
N GLU A 119 15.53 -5.31 8.35
CA GLU A 119 16.21 -4.89 9.59
C GLU A 119 15.75 -5.68 10.82
N MET A 120 14.47 -6.03 10.92
CA MET A 120 13.89 -6.61 12.13
C MET A 120 13.80 -8.13 12.13
N LEU A 121 13.80 -8.77 10.96
CA LEU A 121 13.82 -10.23 10.87
C LEU A 121 15.16 -10.72 10.32
N PHE A 122 15.44 -10.47 9.04
CA PHE A 122 16.61 -11.04 8.36
C PHE A 122 17.93 -10.63 9.03
N ARG A 123 18.08 -9.34 9.37
CA ARG A 123 19.31 -8.86 10.00
C ARG A 123 19.45 -9.28 11.47
N LYS A 124 18.35 -9.47 12.21
CA LYS A 124 18.41 -10.05 13.56
C LYS A 124 18.86 -11.51 13.53
N ILE A 125 18.41 -12.29 12.54
CA ILE A 125 18.88 -13.66 12.30
C ILE A 125 20.39 -13.65 11.96
N GLU A 126 20.85 -12.70 11.14
CA GLU A 126 22.29 -12.56 10.84
C GLU A 126 23.11 -12.22 12.07
N TYR A 127 22.64 -11.30 12.91
CA TYR A 127 23.33 -10.98 14.17
C TYR A 127 23.38 -12.15 15.13
N TRP A 128 22.36 -13.02 15.11
CA TRP A 128 22.31 -14.21 15.95
C TRP A 128 23.29 -15.30 15.49
N ILE A 129 23.47 -15.49 14.17
CA ILE A 129 24.30 -16.57 13.62
C ILE A 129 25.75 -16.14 13.37
N GLU A 130 25.94 -14.99 12.70
CA GLU A 130 27.25 -14.51 12.24
C GLU A 130 27.86 -13.47 13.19
N GLY A 131 27.08 -12.93 14.14
CA GLY A 131 27.51 -11.88 15.07
C GLY A 131 27.37 -10.47 14.49
N ASP A 132 27.96 -9.48 15.17
CA ASP A 132 27.92 -8.07 14.76
C ASP A 132 28.82 -7.78 13.54
N ALA A 133 28.76 -6.56 13.00
CA ALA A 133 29.44 -6.18 11.76
C ALA A 133 30.94 -6.58 11.66
N PRO A 134 31.79 -6.47 12.72
CA PRO A 134 33.17 -6.94 12.64
C PRO A 134 33.28 -8.46 12.44
N ALA A 135 32.48 -9.24 13.17
CA ALA A 135 32.46 -10.70 13.06
C ALA A 135 31.99 -11.16 11.67
N GLN A 136 30.98 -10.50 11.11
CA GLN A 136 30.49 -10.76 9.75
C GLN A 136 31.58 -10.52 8.69
N LYS A 137 32.32 -9.41 8.81
CA LYS A 137 33.44 -9.10 7.91
C LYS A 137 34.57 -10.11 8.02
N MET A 138 34.91 -10.54 9.23
CA MET A 138 35.92 -11.57 9.46
C MET A 138 35.48 -12.91 8.87
N LEU A 139 34.24 -13.35 9.13
CA LEU A 139 33.68 -14.59 8.59
C LEU A 139 33.62 -14.58 7.07
N GLN A 140 33.33 -13.44 6.45
CA GLN A 140 33.35 -13.32 4.98
C GLN A 140 34.75 -13.56 4.42
N LYS A 141 35.79 -12.96 5.03
CA LYS A 141 37.19 -13.07 4.58
C LYS A 141 37.85 -14.41 4.93
N ALA A 142 37.36 -15.10 5.96
CA ALA A 142 37.90 -16.39 6.38
C ALA A 142 37.77 -17.46 5.27
N PRO A 143 38.68 -18.46 5.20
CA PRO A 143 38.55 -19.59 4.30
C PRO A 143 37.28 -20.41 4.60
N TRP A 144 36.88 -21.28 3.66
CA TRP A 144 35.73 -22.16 3.83
C TRP A 144 36.01 -23.26 4.86
N SER A 145 35.84 -22.94 6.14
CA SER A 145 35.88 -23.90 7.25
C SER A 145 34.51 -24.55 7.47
N ALA A 146 34.49 -25.71 8.14
CA ALA A 146 33.25 -26.38 8.54
C ALA A 146 32.31 -25.45 9.33
N GLU A 147 32.87 -24.59 10.19
CA GLU A 147 32.11 -23.60 10.94
C GLU A 147 31.45 -22.56 10.02
N LYS A 148 32.20 -22.04 9.02
CA LYS A 148 31.68 -21.07 8.05
C LYS A 148 30.56 -21.68 7.21
N ILE A 149 30.74 -22.92 6.74
CA ILE A 149 29.71 -23.64 5.98
C ILE A 149 28.46 -23.79 6.85
N ARG A 150 28.58 -24.28 8.08
CA ARG A 150 27.45 -24.44 9.00
C ARG A 150 26.71 -23.11 9.24
N LYS A 151 27.43 -22.03 9.56
CA LYS A 151 26.82 -20.71 9.79
C LYS A 151 26.09 -20.18 8.56
N LYS A 152 26.70 -20.29 7.37
CA LYS A 152 26.08 -19.83 6.12
C LYS A 152 24.87 -20.70 5.74
N THR A 153 24.96 -22.01 5.86
CA THR A 153 23.85 -22.92 5.56
C THR A 153 22.67 -22.68 6.49
N ILE A 154 22.88 -22.56 7.82
CA ILE A 154 21.80 -22.25 8.77
C ILE A 154 21.16 -20.91 8.43
N LYS A 155 21.96 -19.88 8.11
CA LYS A 155 21.42 -18.58 7.72
C LYS A 155 20.53 -18.69 6.47
N HIS A 156 21.03 -19.31 5.41
CA HIS A 156 20.29 -19.43 4.16
C HIS A 156 19.02 -20.28 4.31
N LEU A 157 19.07 -21.35 5.12
CA LEU A 157 17.90 -22.15 5.47
C LEU A 157 16.84 -21.32 6.18
N LEU A 158 17.20 -20.57 7.23
CA LEU A 158 16.25 -19.72 7.95
C LEU A 158 15.72 -18.58 7.07
N PHE A 159 16.57 -18.00 6.22
CA PHE A 159 16.15 -16.97 5.27
C PHE A 159 15.13 -17.52 4.28
N PHE A 160 15.35 -18.73 3.77
CA PHE A 160 14.43 -19.39 2.87
C PHE A 160 13.10 -19.70 3.55
N LEU A 161 13.12 -20.33 4.73
CA LEU A 161 11.91 -20.64 5.50
C LEU A 161 11.09 -19.38 5.82
N LEU A 162 11.76 -18.30 6.24
CA LEU A 162 11.10 -17.04 6.52
C LEU A 162 10.54 -16.39 5.25
N SER A 163 11.27 -16.47 4.14
CA SER A 163 10.79 -15.94 2.85
C SER A 163 9.56 -16.70 2.36
N VAL A 164 9.52 -18.03 2.51
CA VAL A 164 8.35 -18.86 2.23
C VAL A 164 7.17 -18.41 3.09
N LEU A 165 7.36 -18.22 4.40
CA LEU A 165 6.30 -17.77 5.30
C LEU A 165 5.72 -16.40 4.90
N ILE A 166 6.59 -15.41 4.64
CA ILE A 166 6.18 -14.05 4.27
C ILE A 166 5.49 -14.05 2.90
N ALA A 167 6.08 -14.71 1.90
CA ALA A 167 5.55 -14.78 0.55
C ALA A 167 4.16 -15.44 0.52
N ASN A 168 3.97 -16.53 1.25
CA ASN A 168 2.68 -17.21 1.36
C ASN A 168 1.63 -16.37 2.09
N THR A 169 2.03 -15.63 3.12
CA THR A 169 1.11 -14.70 3.79
C THR A 169 0.68 -13.58 2.83
N PHE A 170 1.59 -13.05 2.01
CA PHE A 170 1.23 -12.11 0.94
C PHE A 170 0.27 -12.72 -0.08
N LEU A 171 0.50 -13.97 -0.49
CA LEU A 171 -0.43 -14.67 -1.38
C LEU A 171 -1.82 -14.81 -0.74
N ALA A 172 -1.91 -15.07 0.57
CA ALA A 172 -3.20 -15.14 1.27
C ALA A 172 -4.03 -13.84 1.14
N TYR A 173 -3.40 -12.67 1.04
CA TYR A 173 -4.09 -11.40 0.78
C TYR A 173 -4.60 -11.25 -0.66
N ILE A 174 -4.01 -11.97 -1.62
CA ILE A 174 -4.35 -11.88 -3.05
C ILE A 174 -5.38 -12.95 -3.43
N ILE A 175 -5.08 -14.21 -3.15
CA ILE A 175 -5.93 -15.36 -3.54
C ILE A 175 -6.86 -15.84 -2.42
N GLY A 176 -6.68 -15.34 -1.19
CA GLY A 176 -7.46 -15.77 -0.03
C GLY A 176 -6.82 -16.95 0.71
N ILE A 177 -7.11 -17.05 2.01
CA ILE A 177 -6.53 -18.09 2.87
C ILE A 177 -7.08 -19.50 2.58
N GLN A 178 -8.34 -19.60 2.16
CA GLN A 178 -8.96 -20.88 1.77
C GLN A 178 -8.30 -21.47 0.52
N GLU A 179 -8.08 -20.65 -0.51
CA GLU A 179 -7.43 -21.09 -1.74
C GLU A 179 -5.95 -21.40 -1.50
N LEU A 180 -5.28 -20.60 -0.67
CA LEU A 180 -3.92 -20.93 -0.27
C LEU A 180 -3.86 -22.27 0.47
N ARG A 181 -4.84 -22.55 1.34
CA ARG A 181 -4.90 -23.82 2.07
C ARG A 181 -5.18 -25.00 1.13
N SER A 182 -6.09 -24.86 0.18
CA SER A 182 -6.37 -25.93 -0.80
C SER A 182 -5.13 -26.24 -1.64
N ILE A 183 -4.39 -25.23 -2.12
CA ILE A 183 -3.14 -25.44 -2.87
C ILE A 183 -2.10 -26.22 -2.05
N VAL A 184 -2.06 -26.03 -0.72
CA VAL A 184 -1.11 -26.71 0.16
C VAL A 184 -1.56 -28.12 0.56
N THR A 185 -2.86 -28.36 0.73
CA THR A 185 -3.38 -29.64 1.24
C THR A 185 -3.80 -30.62 0.16
N ASP A 186 -4.22 -30.12 -1.00
CA ASP A 186 -4.72 -30.95 -2.09
C ASP A 186 -3.57 -31.65 -2.85
N PRO A 187 -3.85 -32.75 -3.58
CA PRO A 187 -2.84 -33.41 -4.40
C PRO A 187 -2.20 -32.45 -5.41
N LEU A 188 -0.87 -32.48 -5.50
CA LEU A 188 -0.06 -31.58 -6.34
C LEU A 188 -0.52 -31.56 -7.82
N SER A 189 -1.07 -32.67 -8.31
CA SER A 189 -1.59 -32.80 -9.67
C SER A 189 -2.78 -31.89 -9.99
N ARG A 190 -3.55 -31.47 -8.98
CA ARG A 190 -4.72 -30.59 -9.16
C ARG A 190 -4.38 -29.10 -9.12
N HIS A 191 -3.29 -28.73 -8.46
CA HIS A 191 -2.90 -27.33 -8.25
C HIS A 191 -1.47 -27.01 -8.67
N MET A 192 -0.95 -27.73 -9.67
CA MET A 192 0.45 -27.60 -10.11
C MET A 192 0.82 -26.16 -10.49
N GLY A 193 -0.10 -25.42 -11.12
CA GLY A 193 0.10 -24.00 -11.43
C GLY A 193 0.21 -23.12 -10.18
N GLY A 194 -0.70 -23.28 -9.21
CA GLY A 194 -0.69 -22.53 -7.95
C GLY A 194 0.54 -22.82 -7.10
N PHE A 195 0.95 -24.10 -7.03
CA PHE A 195 2.14 -24.53 -6.31
C PHE A 195 3.43 -23.98 -6.94
N MET A 196 3.56 -24.01 -8.27
CA MET A 196 4.72 -23.44 -8.97
C MET A 196 4.79 -21.91 -8.80
N ALA A 197 3.65 -21.22 -8.85
CA ALA A 197 3.58 -19.80 -8.58
C ALA A 197 4.02 -19.47 -7.13
N MET A 198 3.59 -20.27 -6.16
CA MET A 198 3.99 -20.15 -4.76
C MET A 198 5.50 -20.33 -4.56
N LEU A 199 6.10 -21.36 -5.16
CA LEU A 199 7.54 -21.60 -5.10
C LEU A 199 8.32 -20.48 -5.78
N ALA A 200 7.90 -20.06 -6.96
CA ALA A 200 8.53 -18.96 -7.70
C ALA A 200 8.48 -17.65 -6.89
N PHE A 201 7.32 -17.31 -6.34
CA PHE A 201 7.14 -16.12 -5.52
C PHE A 201 7.99 -16.15 -4.25
N SER A 202 8.04 -17.29 -3.56
CA SER A 202 8.91 -17.50 -2.40
C SER A 202 10.40 -17.41 -2.75
N GLY A 203 10.79 -17.96 -3.90
CA GLY A 203 12.16 -17.88 -4.43
C GLY A 203 12.59 -16.45 -4.75
N VAL A 204 11.69 -15.65 -5.34
CA VAL A 204 11.93 -14.21 -5.57
C VAL A 204 12.08 -13.46 -4.25
N PHE A 205 11.20 -13.69 -3.27
CA PHE A 205 11.32 -13.10 -1.94
C PHE A 205 12.67 -13.44 -1.28
N TYR A 206 13.06 -14.71 -1.33
CA TYR A 206 14.37 -15.16 -0.84
C TYR A 206 15.52 -14.45 -1.55
N ALA A 207 15.48 -14.35 -2.88
CA ALA A 207 16.53 -13.67 -3.64
C ALA A 207 16.64 -12.18 -3.27
N VAL A 208 15.50 -11.51 -3.07
CA VAL A 208 15.45 -10.12 -2.66
C VAL A 208 16.07 -9.93 -1.28
N PHE A 209 15.72 -10.71 -0.27
CA PHE A 209 16.23 -10.50 1.09
C PHE A 209 17.62 -11.10 1.35
N ALA A 210 18.00 -12.17 0.67
CA ALA A 210 19.31 -12.79 0.81
C ALA A 210 20.40 -12.03 0.03
N PHE A 211 20.08 -11.58 -1.18
CA PHE A 211 21.08 -10.98 -2.08
C PHE A 211 20.81 -9.50 -2.30
N PHE A 212 19.64 -9.09 -2.77
CA PHE A 212 19.42 -7.72 -3.27
C PHE A 212 19.33 -6.65 -2.18
N ARG A 213 18.66 -6.95 -1.06
CA ARG A 213 18.65 -6.22 0.22
C ARG A 213 18.34 -4.71 0.06
N GLU A 214 19.23 -3.85 0.51
CA GLU A 214 19.11 -2.38 0.48
C GLU A 214 19.02 -1.80 -0.94
N GLN A 215 19.43 -2.54 -1.97
CA GLN A 215 19.35 -2.09 -3.36
C GLN A 215 17.90 -1.93 -3.84
N VAL A 216 16.94 -2.62 -3.21
CA VAL A 216 15.52 -2.36 -3.48
C VAL A 216 15.19 -0.90 -3.22
N CYS A 217 15.64 -0.36 -2.08
CA CYS A 217 15.30 1.00 -1.67
C CYS A 217 16.06 2.07 -2.47
N THR A 218 17.30 1.79 -2.88
CA THR A 218 18.15 2.79 -3.57
C THR A 218 18.00 2.75 -5.09
N VAL A 219 17.71 1.59 -5.68
CA VAL A 219 17.67 1.39 -7.13
C VAL A 219 16.24 1.19 -7.64
N VAL A 220 15.48 0.27 -7.05
CA VAL A 220 14.19 -0.19 -7.61
C VAL A 220 13.00 0.63 -7.13
N CYS A 221 13.02 1.11 -5.89
CA CYS A 221 11.88 1.75 -5.26
C CYS A 221 11.57 3.12 -5.92
N PRO A 222 10.46 3.25 -6.68
CA PRO A 222 10.11 4.53 -7.29
C PRO A 222 9.70 5.55 -6.22
N TYR A 223 9.07 5.07 -5.14
CA TYR A 223 8.65 5.92 -4.03
C TYR A 223 9.84 6.65 -3.41
N GLY A 224 10.91 5.93 -3.05
CA GLY A 224 12.11 6.56 -2.49
C GLY A 224 12.63 7.71 -3.37
N ARG A 225 12.71 7.51 -4.69
CA ARG A 225 13.15 8.55 -5.62
C ARG A 225 12.20 9.74 -5.68
N LEU A 226 10.90 9.49 -5.80
CA LEU A 226 9.88 10.53 -5.81
C LEU A 226 9.90 11.34 -4.50
N GLN A 227 10.11 10.69 -3.36
CA GLN A 227 10.15 11.37 -2.06
C GLN A 227 11.24 12.45 -2.02
N SER A 228 12.43 12.20 -2.59
CA SER A 228 13.52 13.19 -2.59
C SER A 228 13.22 14.45 -3.42
N VAL A 229 12.29 14.38 -4.38
CA VAL A 229 11.82 15.55 -5.14
C VAL A 229 10.71 16.30 -4.38
N LEU A 230 9.98 15.60 -3.51
CA LEU A 230 8.89 16.18 -2.71
C LEU A 230 9.37 16.90 -1.45
N LEU A 231 10.60 16.63 -0.99
CA LEU A 231 11.19 17.30 0.16
C LEU A 231 11.41 18.79 -0.12
N ASP A 232 11.13 19.62 0.88
CA ASP A 232 11.51 21.03 0.92
C ASP A 232 12.39 21.32 2.15
N LYS A 233 12.81 22.58 2.31
CA LYS A 233 13.66 23.00 3.44
C LYS A 233 12.94 22.97 4.80
N ASP A 234 11.63 22.77 4.80
CA ASP A 234 10.78 22.69 5.99
C ASP A 234 10.34 21.25 6.31
N SER A 235 10.53 20.31 5.38
CA SER A 235 10.29 18.88 5.58
C SER A 235 11.12 18.32 6.74
N VAL A 236 10.48 17.51 7.60
CA VAL A 236 11.16 16.86 8.72
C VAL A 236 11.95 15.67 8.21
N VAL A 237 13.27 15.70 8.42
CA VAL A 237 14.19 14.61 8.11
C VAL A 237 15.07 14.27 9.31
N VAL A 238 15.71 13.10 9.28
CA VAL A 238 16.81 12.82 10.21
C VAL A 238 18.02 13.59 9.67
N ALA A 239 18.47 14.59 10.42
CA ALA A 239 19.57 15.45 10.00
C ALA A 239 20.64 15.60 11.09
N TYR A 240 21.86 15.82 10.65
CA TYR A 240 23.00 16.21 11.47
C TYR A 240 23.03 17.73 11.60
N ASP A 241 23.10 18.23 12.84
CA ASP A 241 23.23 19.65 13.13
C ASP A 241 24.66 20.11 12.89
N TYR A 242 24.95 20.51 11.66
CA TYR A 242 26.28 20.97 11.25
C TYR A 242 26.66 22.31 11.89
N VAL A 243 25.68 23.17 12.22
CA VAL A 243 25.93 24.46 12.91
C VAL A 243 26.50 24.23 14.31
N ARG A 244 26.05 23.17 14.98
CA ARG A 244 26.53 22.77 16.31
C ARG A 244 27.73 21.82 16.25
N GLY A 245 27.78 20.96 15.23
CA GLY A 245 28.71 19.84 15.14
C GLY A 245 30.06 20.19 14.53
N GLU A 246 30.13 21.19 13.66
CA GLU A 246 31.34 21.56 12.91
C GLU A 246 32.03 22.81 13.50
N PRO A 247 33.38 22.92 13.43
CA PRO A 247 34.30 21.96 12.83
C PRO A 247 34.46 20.72 13.71
N ARG A 248 34.26 19.54 13.13
CA ARG A 248 34.38 18.27 13.86
C ARG A 248 35.84 17.90 14.08
N GLY A 249 36.11 17.18 15.17
CA GLY A 249 37.46 16.69 15.45
C GLY A 249 37.46 15.58 16.50
N LYS A 250 38.61 14.93 16.66
CA LYS A 250 38.77 13.91 17.70
C LYS A 250 38.52 14.52 19.08
N TYR A 251 37.81 13.81 19.94
CA TYR A 251 37.48 14.27 21.28
C TYR A 251 38.74 14.69 22.06
N LYS A 252 38.73 15.94 22.52
CA LYS A 252 39.69 16.51 23.48
C LYS A 252 38.87 17.21 24.55
N LYS A 253 39.28 17.06 25.81
CA LYS A 253 38.53 17.54 26.98
C LYS A 253 38.37 19.06 26.99
N ASP A 254 39.42 19.77 26.54
CA ASP A 254 39.49 21.24 26.53
C ASP A 254 39.92 21.73 25.13
N ALA A 255 39.00 21.67 24.16
CA ALA A 255 39.23 22.19 22.81
C ALA A 255 38.07 23.12 22.41
N PRO A 256 38.16 24.43 22.74
CA PRO A 256 37.08 25.39 22.50
C PRO A 256 36.82 25.66 21.00
N GLU A 257 37.77 25.32 20.14
CA GLU A 257 37.67 25.52 18.68
C GLU A 257 36.92 24.39 17.96
N LEU A 258 36.61 23.28 18.63
CA LEU A 258 35.93 22.13 18.02
C LEU A 258 34.43 22.13 18.33
N GLY A 259 33.62 21.83 17.32
CA GLY A 259 32.20 21.60 17.46
C GLY A 259 31.87 20.32 18.25
N ASP A 260 30.57 20.06 18.40
CA ASP A 260 30.09 18.96 19.24
C ASP A 260 30.34 17.56 18.66
N CYS A 261 30.61 17.46 17.36
CA CYS A 261 30.92 16.19 16.71
C CYS A 261 32.35 15.72 17.00
N ILE A 262 32.47 14.59 17.69
CA ILE A 262 33.76 13.99 18.08
C ILE A 262 34.40 13.07 17.02
N ASP A 263 33.89 13.09 15.78
CA ASP A 263 34.37 12.29 14.64
C ASP A 263 34.50 10.76 14.90
N CYS A 264 33.63 10.19 15.74
CA CYS A 264 33.72 8.78 16.15
C CYS A 264 33.19 7.76 15.13
N MET A 265 32.58 8.21 14.03
CA MET A 265 31.99 7.39 12.96
C MET A 265 30.89 6.40 13.37
N GLN A 266 30.41 6.42 14.63
CA GLN A 266 29.41 5.45 15.09
C GLN A 266 28.08 5.58 14.33
N CYS A 267 27.68 6.80 13.96
CA CYS A 267 26.47 7.05 13.16
C CYS A 267 26.54 6.40 11.77
N VAL A 268 27.72 6.35 11.15
CA VAL A 268 27.95 5.70 9.85
C VAL A 268 27.96 4.17 10.00
N HIS A 269 28.57 3.66 11.07
CA HIS A 269 28.66 2.22 11.30
C HIS A 269 27.31 1.54 11.55
N VAL A 270 26.36 2.23 12.21
CA VAL A 270 25.00 1.69 12.45
C VAL A 270 24.05 1.91 11.27
N CYS A 271 24.47 2.64 10.24
CA CYS A 271 23.61 3.00 9.12
C CYS A 271 23.34 1.79 8.21
N PRO A 272 22.07 1.37 8.03
CA PRO A 272 21.74 0.20 7.21
C PRO A 272 22.03 0.39 5.73
N THR A 273 22.10 1.64 5.26
CA THR A 273 22.42 2.02 3.87
C THR A 273 23.84 2.55 3.71
N GLY A 274 24.65 2.51 4.79
CA GLY A 274 26.08 2.82 4.75
C GLY A 274 26.43 4.28 4.44
N ILE A 275 25.45 5.18 4.56
CA ILE A 275 25.65 6.61 4.31
C ILE A 275 26.34 7.33 5.48
N ASP A 276 27.03 8.41 5.15
CA ASP A 276 27.51 9.38 6.13
C ASP A 276 26.53 10.55 6.25
N ILE A 277 25.75 10.53 7.34
CA ILE A 277 24.71 11.52 7.65
C ILE A 277 25.25 12.94 7.83
N ARG A 278 26.57 13.10 8.00
CA ARG A 278 27.21 14.40 8.15
C ARG A 278 27.35 15.13 6.81
N ASN A 279 27.19 14.43 5.69
CA ASN A 279 27.22 15.00 4.34
C ASN A 279 25.83 15.51 3.90
N GLY A 280 24.96 15.83 4.86
CA GLY A 280 23.62 16.34 4.60
C GLY A 280 22.60 15.28 4.19
N THR A 281 21.49 15.74 3.60
CA THR A 281 20.35 14.87 3.24
C THR A 281 20.69 14.07 1.98
N GLN A 282 20.66 12.73 2.11
CA GLN A 282 21.04 11.81 1.04
C GLN A 282 19.87 10.93 0.60
N LEU A 283 19.80 10.62 -0.69
CA LEU A 283 18.76 9.79 -1.31
C LEU A 283 18.68 8.38 -0.72
N GLU A 284 19.73 7.84 -0.11
CA GLU A 284 19.70 6.50 0.48
C GLU A 284 19.26 6.50 1.95
N CYS A 285 19.12 7.67 2.58
CA CYS A 285 18.65 7.74 3.96
C CYS A 285 17.20 7.25 4.03
N VAL A 286 16.91 6.30 4.91
CA VAL A 286 15.55 5.78 5.16
C VAL A 286 14.93 6.36 6.44
N ASN A 287 15.53 7.39 7.06
CA ASN A 287 15.05 8.02 8.30
C ASN A 287 14.75 7.04 9.45
N CYS A 288 15.53 5.96 9.55
CA CYS A 288 15.31 4.86 10.49
C CYS A 288 15.84 5.09 11.91
N THR A 289 16.40 6.28 12.17
CA THR A 289 16.90 6.78 13.48
C THR A 289 18.01 6.01 14.19
N ALA A 290 18.56 4.95 13.59
CA ALA A 290 19.68 4.20 14.19
C ALA A 290 20.88 5.10 14.51
N CYS A 291 21.17 6.08 13.64
CA CYS A 291 22.23 7.05 13.84
C CYS A 291 21.98 8.02 15.02
N ILE A 292 20.71 8.34 15.33
CA ILE A 292 20.34 9.20 16.46
C ILE A 292 20.71 8.49 17.77
N ASP A 293 20.27 7.25 17.94
CA ASP A 293 20.57 6.47 19.16
C ASP A 293 22.08 6.30 19.35
N ALA A 294 22.82 5.96 18.28
CA ALA A 294 24.26 5.79 18.35
C ALA A 294 25.02 7.08 18.67
N CYS A 295 24.56 8.22 18.11
CA CYS A 295 25.16 9.51 18.38
C CYS A 295 24.87 9.97 19.81
N ASN A 296 23.62 9.87 20.27
CA ASN A 296 23.25 10.25 21.64
C ASN A 296 24.03 9.45 22.68
N PHE A 297 24.20 8.14 22.47
CA PHE A 297 25.02 7.30 23.33
C PHE A 297 26.46 7.84 23.46
N MET A 298 27.07 8.26 22.34
CA MET A 298 28.42 8.83 22.38
C MET A 298 28.45 10.20 23.05
N MET A 299 27.46 11.07 22.78
CA MET A 299 27.35 12.41 23.37
C MET A 299 27.21 12.33 24.90
N GLU A 300 26.36 11.44 25.40
CA GLU A 300 26.21 11.16 26.84
C GLU A 300 27.53 10.68 27.46
N LYS A 301 28.27 9.80 26.77
CA LYS A 301 29.56 9.28 27.26
C LYS A 301 30.66 10.32 27.35
N VAL A 302 30.63 11.33 26.48
CA VAL A 302 31.58 12.45 26.51
C VAL A 302 31.07 13.65 27.31
N GLY A 303 29.89 13.56 27.92
CA GLY A 303 29.30 14.63 28.73
C GLY A 303 28.81 15.83 27.93
N ARG A 304 28.51 15.68 26.63
CA ARG A 304 27.95 16.72 25.77
C ARG A 304 26.43 16.54 25.61
N ALA A 305 25.71 17.63 25.31
CA ALA A 305 24.25 17.56 25.14
C ALA A 305 23.85 16.60 24.00
N THR A 306 22.76 15.86 24.17
CA THR A 306 22.24 14.95 23.13
C THR A 306 21.63 15.71 21.94
N GLY A 307 21.21 14.99 20.89
CA GLY A 307 20.46 15.57 19.78
C GLY A 307 21.30 16.26 18.71
N LEU A 308 22.58 15.92 18.61
CA LEU A 308 23.44 16.35 17.49
C LEU A 308 22.93 15.80 16.15
N ILE A 309 22.40 14.58 16.15
CA ILE A 309 21.55 14.05 15.08
C ILE A 309 20.13 13.97 15.63
N ARG A 310 19.16 14.57 14.94
CA ARG A 310 17.76 14.61 15.37
C ARG A 310 16.81 14.73 14.20
N TYR A 311 15.51 14.60 14.48
CA TYR A 311 14.50 15.05 13.54
C TYR A 311 14.51 16.58 13.48
N ALA A 312 14.80 17.12 12.31
CA ALA A 312 14.83 18.56 12.05
C ALA A 312 14.54 18.83 10.57
N SER A 313 14.21 20.08 10.26
CA SER A 313 14.22 20.58 8.89
C SER A 313 15.50 21.36 8.63
N GLU A 314 15.85 21.58 7.36
CA GLU A 314 17.03 22.36 6.99
C GLU A 314 16.94 23.79 7.55
N ASN A 315 15.78 24.44 7.43
CA ASN A 315 15.54 25.75 8.03
C ASN A 315 15.63 25.73 9.57
N GLY A 316 15.28 24.60 10.19
CA GLY A 316 15.40 24.40 11.64
C GLY A 316 16.83 24.28 12.13
N ILE A 317 17.74 23.76 11.31
CA ILE A 317 19.18 23.70 11.61
C ILE A 317 19.84 25.04 11.26
N ALA A 318 19.75 25.45 10.00
CA ALA A 318 20.47 26.61 9.48
C ALA A 318 20.01 27.93 10.10
N GLN A 319 18.68 28.11 10.28
CA GLN A 319 18.08 29.38 10.67
C GLN A 319 17.40 29.32 12.04
N LYS A 320 17.49 28.20 12.76
CA LYS A 320 16.82 27.95 14.05
C LYS A 320 15.30 28.24 14.01
N LYS A 321 14.67 28.09 12.84
CA LYS A 321 13.23 28.31 12.68
C LYS A 321 12.46 27.09 13.18
N PRO A 322 11.35 27.26 13.92
CA PRO A 322 10.52 26.13 14.31
C PRO A 322 9.84 25.50 13.08
N LEU A 323 9.45 24.23 13.19
CA LEU A 323 8.65 23.55 12.17
C LEU A 323 7.32 24.28 11.99
N ARG A 324 6.97 24.59 10.74
CA ARG A 324 5.77 25.36 10.39
C ARG A 324 4.97 24.63 9.32
N PHE A 325 3.65 24.85 9.37
CA PHE A 325 2.74 24.34 8.35
C PHE A 325 2.81 25.23 7.11
N THR A 326 3.63 24.84 6.13
CA THR A 326 3.92 25.64 4.94
C THR A 326 2.66 25.86 4.07
N PRO A 327 2.59 26.93 3.25
CA PRO A 327 1.48 27.14 2.32
C PRO A 327 1.23 25.93 1.41
N ARG A 328 2.31 25.25 1.01
CA ARG A 328 2.26 24.02 0.22
C ARG A 328 1.58 22.88 0.99
N LEU A 329 1.94 22.65 2.25
CA LEU A 329 1.27 21.67 3.12
C LEU A 329 -0.22 22.02 3.31
N LYS A 330 -0.56 23.29 3.52
CA LYS A 330 -1.95 23.76 3.63
C LYS A 330 -2.76 23.40 2.40
N PHE A 331 -2.25 23.71 1.21
CA PHE A 331 -2.93 23.45 -0.05
C PHE A 331 -3.26 21.97 -0.24
N TYR A 332 -2.28 21.08 -0.11
CA TYR A 332 -2.52 19.63 -0.26
C TYR A 332 -3.41 19.06 0.85
N SER A 333 -3.32 19.59 2.07
CA SER A 333 -4.20 19.19 3.18
C SER A 333 -5.65 19.56 2.92
N THR A 334 -5.91 20.75 2.36
CA THR A 334 -7.26 21.17 1.97
C THR A 334 -7.82 20.27 0.87
N ILE A 335 -7.03 19.95 -0.16
CA ILE A 335 -7.47 19.05 -1.24
C ILE A 335 -7.77 17.66 -0.68
N LEU A 336 -6.90 17.12 0.18
CA LEU A 336 -7.11 15.83 0.80
C LEU A 336 -8.40 15.82 1.63
N LEU A 337 -8.64 16.87 2.42
CA LEU A 337 -9.87 17.03 3.20
C LEU A 337 -11.12 17.02 2.31
N LEU A 338 -11.10 17.73 1.17
CA LEU A 338 -12.20 17.75 0.21
C LEU A 338 -12.47 16.36 -0.39
N ILE A 339 -11.41 15.65 -0.78
CA ILE A 339 -11.53 14.29 -1.35
C ILE A 339 -12.03 13.30 -0.31
N THR A 340 -11.49 13.33 0.91
CA THR A 340 -11.95 12.48 2.00
C THR A 340 -13.40 12.79 2.35
N GLY A 341 -13.79 14.06 2.41
CA GLY A 341 -15.19 14.47 2.62
C GLY A 341 -16.13 13.96 1.52
N ALA A 342 -15.74 14.10 0.26
CA ALA A 342 -16.50 13.56 -0.87
C ALA A 342 -16.62 12.03 -0.81
N LEU A 343 -15.55 11.33 -0.42
CA LEU A 343 -15.55 9.88 -0.29
C LEU A 343 -16.47 9.40 0.84
N VAL A 344 -16.42 10.05 2.02
CA VAL A 344 -17.33 9.76 3.13
C VAL A 344 -18.78 9.99 2.70
N PHE A 345 -19.06 11.10 2.03
CA PHE A 345 -20.39 11.41 1.51
C PHE A 345 -20.89 10.35 0.50
N LEU A 346 -20.05 9.90 -0.42
CA LEU A 346 -20.38 8.87 -1.40
C LEU A 346 -20.61 7.50 -0.75
N LEU A 347 -19.86 7.15 0.28
CA LEU A 347 -20.05 5.91 1.03
C LEU A 347 -21.37 5.91 1.80
N ILE A 348 -21.72 7.02 2.45
CA ILE A 348 -22.99 7.17 3.18
C ILE A 348 -24.18 7.20 2.21
N SER A 349 -24.03 7.85 1.05
CA SER A 349 -25.08 7.97 0.02
C SER A 349 -25.21 6.72 -0.88
N ARG A 350 -24.43 5.66 -0.62
CA ARG A 350 -24.39 4.46 -1.45
C ARG A 350 -25.71 3.69 -1.33
N LYS A 351 -26.43 3.58 -2.45
CA LYS A 351 -27.67 2.80 -2.51
C LYS A 351 -27.41 1.29 -2.30
N PRO A 352 -28.29 0.58 -1.56
CA PRO A 352 -28.14 -0.85 -1.26
C PRO A 352 -28.34 -1.77 -2.48
N VAL A 353 -29.07 -1.31 -3.50
CA VAL A 353 -29.23 -2.03 -4.77
C VAL A 353 -28.92 -1.04 -5.91
N SER A 354 -27.99 -1.42 -6.78
CA SER A 354 -27.74 -0.69 -8.02
C SER A 354 -28.13 -1.56 -9.21
N GLY A 355 -28.72 -0.93 -10.23
CA GLY A 355 -29.14 -1.63 -11.43
C GLY A 355 -29.09 -0.74 -12.64
N THR A 356 -28.72 -1.30 -13.78
CA THR A 356 -28.73 -0.59 -15.05
C THR A 356 -29.71 -1.29 -15.97
N ILE A 357 -30.66 -0.52 -16.50
CA ILE A 357 -31.58 -0.98 -17.54
C ILE A 357 -30.97 -0.61 -18.88
N ILE A 358 -30.71 -1.61 -19.70
CA ILE A 358 -30.11 -1.44 -21.02
C ILE A 358 -31.10 -1.99 -22.04
N ARG A 359 -31.44 -1.19 -23.06
CA ARG A 359 -32.23 -1.70 -24.18
C ARG A 359 -31.40 -2.71 -24.97
N THR A 360 -32.01 -3.79 -25.42
CA THR A 360 -31.31 -4.80 -26.21
C THR A 360 -30.74 -4.18 -27.48
N ALA A 361 -29.42 -4.29 -27.67
CA ALA A 361 -28.72 -3.72 -28.82
C ALA A 361 -29.22 -4.37 -30.13
N GLY A 362 -29.34 -3.58 -31.20
CA GLY A 362 -29.81 -4.05 -32.50
C GLY A 362 -31.33 -4.23 -32.63
N MET A 363 -32.09 -4.17 -31.54
CA MET A 363 -33.56 -4.24 -31.61
C MET A 363 -34.22 -2.85 -31.63
N LEU A 364 -35.08 -2.67 -32.63
CA LEU A 364 -36.06 -1.58 -32.70
C LEU A 364 -37.29 -1.92 -31.84
N TYR A 365 -38.32 -1.08 -31.92
CA TYR A 365 -39.61 -1.39 -31.31
C TYR A 365 -40.32 -2.51 -32.06
N GLN A 366 -41.08 -3.32 -31.33
CA GLN A 366 -41.88 -4.41 -31.88
C GLN A 366 -43.36 -4.07 -31.74
N GLU A 367 -44.12 -4.20 -32.82
CA GLU A 367 -45.56 -4.01 -32.79
C GLU A 367 -46.23 -5.25 -32.16
N ARG A 368 -47.07 -5.05 -31.14
CA ARG A 368 -47.85 -6.10 -30.49
C ARG A 368 -49.32 -5.89 -30.84
N GLY A 369 -49.78 -6.61 -31.85
CA GLY A 369 -51.12 -6.40 -32.42
C GLY A 369 -51.27 -5.02 -33.06
N THR A 370 -52.50 -4.53 -33.16
CA THR A 370 -52.80 -3.22 -33.76
C THR A 370 -52.50 -2.05 -32.81
N ASP A 371 -52.66 -2.24 -31.50
CA ASP A 371 -52.85 -1.12 -30.58
C ASP A 371 -51.66 -0.85 -29.65
N SER A 372 -50.68 -1.76 -29.58
CA SER A 372 -49.58 -1.70 -28.62
C SER A 372 -48.21 -1.87 -29.26
N ILE A 373 -47.20 -1.28 -28.61
CA ILE A 373 -45.81 -1.35 -29.03
C ILE A 373 -44.96 -1.77 -27.84
N SER A 374 -43.98 -2.63 -28.09
CA SER A 374 -43.09 -3.17 -27.08
C SER A 374 -41.63 -2.89 -27.39
N ASN A 375 -40.81 -2.75 -26.35
CA ASN A 375 -39.36 -2.70 -26.45
C ASN A 375 -38.77 -3.74 -25.49
N LEU A 376 -37.71 -4.42 -25.93
CA LEU A 376 -37.00 -5.40 -25.14
C LEU A 376 -35.86 -4.74 -24.36
N TYR A 377 -35.80 -5.03 -23.07
CA TYR A 377 -34.78 -4.54 -22.16
C TYR A 377 -34.13 -5.67 -21.39
N ARG A 378 -32.86 -5.50 -21.08
CA ARG A 378 -32.13 -6.31 -20.11
C ARG A 378 -31.80 -5.44 -18.91
N ILE A 379 -32.12 -5.92 -17.72
CA ILE A 379 -31.68 -5.30 -16.48
C ILE A 379 -30.53 -6.12 -15.90
N LYS A 380 -29.45 -5.43 -15.52
CA LYS A 380 -28.37 -5.99 -14.71
C LYS A 380 -28.43 -5.34 -13.36
N LEU A 381 -28.57 -6.14 -12.32
CA LEU A 381 -28.73 -5.71 -10.93
C LEU A 381 -27.58 -6.24 -10.10
N VAL A 382 -27.19 -5.44 -9.12
CA VAL A 382 -26.21 -5.82 -8.10
C VAL A 382 -26.83 -5.55 -6.75
N ASN A 383 -26.97 -6.64 -6.01
CA ASN A 383 -27.35 -6.58 -4.62
C ASN A 383 -26.09 -6.29 -3.81
N LYS A 384 -26.09 -5.20 -3.02
CA LYS A 384 -24.98 -4.83 -2.14
C LYS A 384 -25.29 -5.14 -0.67
N THR A 385 -26.39 -5.86 -0.42
CA THR A 385 -26.84 -6.28 0.91
C THR A 385 -26.63 -7.77 1.12
N THR A 386 -26.54 -8.17 2.38
CA THR A 386 -26.34 -9.56 2.84
C THR A 386 -27.57 -10.46 2.69
N ASP A 387 -28.73 -9.90 2.35
CA ASP A 387 -29.96 -10.66 2.17
C ASP A 387 -30.23 -10.89 0.68
N ALA A 388 -30.80 -12.04 0.31
CA ALA A 388 -31.36 -12.20 -1.02
C ALA A 388 -32.57 -11.26 -1.20
N ILE A 389 -32.62 -10.56 -2.34
CA ILE A 389 -33.70 -9.61 -2.64
C ILE A 389 -34.47 -10.11 -3.86
N PRO A 390 -35.74 -10.51 -3.71
CA PRO A 390 -36.65 -10.65 -4.83
C PRO A 390 -37.10 -9.25 -5.28
N LEU A 391 -36.91 -8.94 -6.57
CA LEU A 391 -37.31 -7.66 -7.14
C LEU A 391 -38.38 -7.85 -8.22
N THR A 392 -39.40 -6.99 -8.14
CA THR A 392 -40.40 -6.81 -9.18
C THR A 392 -40.20 -5.46 -9.88
N LEU A 393 -40.47 -5.43 -11.17
CA LEU A 393 -40.34 -4.22 -11.99
C LEU A 393 -41.73 -3.64 -12.25
N ARG A 394 -41.88 -2.32 -12.08
CA ARG A 394 -43.13 -1.61 -12.41
C ARG A 394 -42.84 -0.33 -13.17
N LEU A 395 -43.74 0.05 -14.06
CA LEU A 395 -43.63 1.29 -14.80
C LEU A 395 -44.19 2.45 -13.97
N GLU A 396 -43.43 3.52 -13.85
CA GLU A 396 -43.83 4.72 -13.11
C GLU A 396 -44.40 5.77 -14.07
N LYS A 397 -45.49 6.43 -13.63
CA LYS A 397 -46.06 7.65 -14.26
C LYS A 397 -46.57 7.51 -15.70
N THR A 398 -46.49 6.33 -16.31
CA THR A 398 -46.88 6.10 -17.71
C THR A 398 -47.84 4.91 -17.77
N PRO A 399 -48.97 5.01 -18.49
CA PRO A 399 -49.87 3.87 -18.68
C PRO A 399 -49.20 2.83 -19.57
N GLY A 400 -48.98 1.63 -19.04
CA GLY A 400 -48.28 0.55 -19.71
C GLY A 400 -48.04 -0.64 -18.79
N GLN A 401 -47.57 -1.74 -19.35
CA GLN A 401 -47.28 -2.96 -18.61
C GLN A 401 -45.81 -3.37 -18.76
N VAL A 402 -45.25 -3.92 -17.70
CA VAL A 402 -43.92 -4.54 -17.70
C VAL A 402 -44.12 -6.05 -17.66
N GLU A 403 -43.64 -6.73 -18.67
CA GLU A 403 -43.70 -8.19 -18.77
C GLU A 403 -42.30 -8.77 -18.67
N THR A 404 -41.98 -9.40 -17.54
CA THR A 404 -40.72 -10.12 -17.33
C THR A 404 -40.73 -11.45 -18.08
N ILE A 405 -39.64 -11.77 -18.76
CA ILE A 405 -39.48 -13.05 -19.46
C ILE A 405 -38.95 -14.09 -18.46
N GLY A 406 -39.68 -15.19 -18.28
CA GLY A 406 -39.33 -16.24 -17.33
C GLY A 406 -40.06 -16.05 -16.00
N GLN A 407 -39.32 -15.81 -14.92
CA GLN A 407 -39.90 -15.62 -13.59
C GLN A 407 -40.41 -14.18 -13.38
N PRO A 408 -41.55 -13.98 -12.68
CA PRO A 408 -42.10 -12.66 -12.38
C PRO A 408 -41.22 -11.84 -11.42
N GLU A 409 -40.39 -12.52 -10.63
CA GLU A 409 -39.45 -11.90 -9.69
C GLU A 409 -38.02 -12.19 -10.09
N ILE A 410 -37.21 -11.14 -10.18
CA ILE A 410 -35.77 -11.26 -10.40
C ILE A 410 -35.13 -11.50 -9.04
N HIS A 411 -34.74 -12.75 -8.81
CA HIS A 411 -34.05 -13.16 -7.59
C HIS A 411 -32.57 -12.78 -7.68
N ILE A 412 -32.15 -11.83 -6.85
CA ILE A 412 -30.74 -11.48 -6.72
C ILE A 412 -30.21 -12.11 -5.43
N LYS A 413 -29.24 -13.00 -5.57
CA LYS A 413 -28.51 -13.57 -4.43
C LYS A 413 -27.93 -12.45 -3.56
N ALA A 414 -27.79 -12.72 -2.26
CA ALA A 414 -27.04 -11.86 -1.36
C ALA A 414 -25.69 -11.52 -1.97
N GLU A 415 -25.38 -10.23 -2.05
CA GLU A 415 -24.08 -9.74 -2.52
C GLU A 415 -23.67 -10.37 -3.86
N GLY A 416 -24.64 -10.50 -4.76
CA GLY A 416 -24.51 -11.12 -6.06
C GLY A 416 -25.02 -10.20 -7.18
N GLN A 417 -24.84 -10.68 -8.40
CA GLN A 417 -25.44 -10.06 -9.57
C GLN A 417 -26.67 -10.86 -9.98
N GLY A 418 -27.72 -10.15 -10.39
CA GLY A 418 -28.90 -10.72 -11.00
C GLY A 418 -29.11 -10.09 -12.36
N GLU A 419 -29.63 -10.88 -13.29
CA GLU A 419 -30.04 -10.35 -14.58
C GLU A 419 -31.45 -10.81 -14.92
N GLY A 420 -32.16 -9.94 -15.62
CA GLY A 420 -33.50 -10.23 -16.11
C GLY A 420 -33.70 -9.58 -17.46
N THR A 421 -34.58 -10.18 -18.25
CA THR A 421 -35.01 -9.62 -19.53
C THR A 421 -36.51 -9.37 -19.42
N PHE A 422 -36.97 -8.21 -19.89
CA PHE A 422 -38.37 -7.83 -19.80
C PHE A 422 -38.78 -6.96 -21.00
N PHE A 423 -40.05 -7.02 -21.34
CA PHE A 423 -40.69 -6.11 -22.26
C PHE A 423 -41.35 -4.97 -21.49
N VAL A 424 -41.24 -3.77 -22.02
CA VAL A 424 -42.18 -2.69 -21.69
C VAL A 424 -43.16 -2.58 -22.84
N VAL A 425 -44.45 -2.71 -22.54
CA VAL A 425 -45.54 -2.61 -23.51
C VAL A 425 -46.32 -1.33 -23.23
N LEU A 426 -46.38 -0.44 -24.22
CA LEU A 426 -47.14 0.80 -24.17
C LEU A 426 -48.22 0.81 -25.25
N PRO A 427 -49.42 1.35 -24.96
CA PRO A 427 -50.41 1.61 -25.99
C PRO A 427 -49.90 2.69 -26.96
N ARG A 428 -50.22 2.56 -28.26
CA ARG A 428 -49.80 3.52 -29.31
C ARG A 428 -50.21 4.96 -28.99
N THR A 429 -51.32 5.15 -28.27
CA THR A 429 -51.84 6.46 -27.84
C THR A 429 -50.96 7.16 -26.81
N ALA A 430 -50.21 6.41 -26.00
CA ALA A 430 -49.29 6.96 -25.00
C ALA A 430 -47.94 7.40 -25.60
N ILE A 431 -47.62 6.97 -26.83
CA ILE A 431 -46.35 7.27 -27.49
C ILE A 431 -46.49 8.56 -28.31
N LYS A 432 -45.97 9.66 -27.76
CA LYS A 432 -46.01 11.00 -28.42
C LYS A 432 -44.75 11.35 -29.22
N LYS A 433 -43.62 10.69 -28.93
CA LYS A 433 -42.32 10.97 -29.57
C LYS A 433 -41.64 9.66 -29.95
N ARG A 434 -40.86 9.68 -31.04
CA ARG A 434 -40.00 8.56 -31.46
C ARG A 434 -39.10 8.06 -30.34
N LYS A 435 -38.63 8.96 -29.48
CA LYS A 435 -37.81 8.68 -28.30
C LYS A 435 -38.50 9.27 -27.07
N SER A 436 -38.96 8.42 -26.16
CA SER A 436 -39.59 8.82 -24.89
C SER A 436 -38.77 8.31 -23.71
N VAL A 437 -38.69 9.08 -22.62
CA VAL A 437 -38.00 8.65 -21.40
C VAL A 437 -39.01 8.01 -20.46
N LEU A 438 -38.76 6.78 -20.04
CA LEU A 438 -39.58 6.04 -19.09
C LEU A 438 -38.84 5.89 -17.77
N THR A 439 -39.60 5.85 -16.68
CA THR A 439 -39.07 5.54 -15.35
C THR A 439 -39.61 4.19 -14.91
N ILE A 440 -38.72 3.28 -14.51
CA ILE A 440 -39.06 1.95 -14.03
C ILE A 440 -38.70 1.89 -12.54
N GLY A 441 -39.67 1.61 -11.70
CA GLY A 441 -39.49 1.37 -10.26
C GLY A 441 -39.09 -0.07 -10.00
N LEU A 442 -38.12 -0.27 -9.12
CA LEU A 442 -37.73 -1.56 -8.58
C LEU A 442 -38.31 -1.72 -7.19
N TYR A 443 -39.14 -2.74 -7.02
CA TYR A 443 -39.92 -2.99 -5.81
C TYR A 443 -39.48 -4.28 -5.12
N ARG A 444 -39.33 -4.24 -3.80
CA ARG A 444 -39.18 -5.42 -2.92
C ARG A 444 -40.42 -5.51 -2.05
N ASN A 445 -41.17 -6.60 -2.14
CA ASN A 445 -42.40 -6.82 -1.35
C ASN A 445 -43.36 -5.61 -1.37
N GLY A 446 -43.47 -4.91 -2.51
CA GLY A 446 -44.31 -3.72 -2.66
C GLY A 446 -43.69 -2.38 -2.20
N GLN A 447 -42.51 -2.37 -1.58
CA GLN A 447 -41.77 -1.14 -1.27
C GLN A 447 -40.81 -0.76 -2.40
N LEU A 448 -40.83 0.51 -2.80
CA LEU A 448 -39.93 1.07 -3.81
C LEU A 448 -38.51 1.20 -3.25
N ILE A 449 -37.55 0.48 -3.82
CA ILE A 449 -36.12 0.57 -3.44
C ILE A 449 -35.43 1.68 -4.21
N THR A 450 -35.59 1.69 -5.54
CA THR A 450 -35.01 2.71 -6.41
C THR A 450 -35.76 2.75 -7.73
N THR A 451 -35.67 3.88 -8.42
CA THR A 451 -36.14 4.05 -9.79
C THR A 451 -34.96 4.07 -10.75
N GLN A 452 -35.17 3.61 -11.98
CA GLN A 452 -34.21 3.69 -13.08
C GLN A 452 -34.88 4.29 -14.31
N GLN A 453 -34.17 5.17 -15.00
CA GLN A 453 -34.66 5.76 -16.25
C GLN A 453 -34.15 4.95 -17.44
N THR A 454 -35.01 4.79 -18.44
CA THR A 454 -34.67 4.16 -19.71
C THR A 454 -35.33 4.91 -20.86
N THR A 455 -34.89 4.61 -22.08
CA THR A 455 -35.48 5.17 -23.28
C THR A 455 -36.40 4.14 -23.95
N PHE A 456 -37.59 4.58 -24.35
CA PHE A 456 -38.51 3.84 -25.19
C PHE A 456 -38.50 4.39 -26.61
N LEU A 457 -38.35 3.50 -27.59
CA LEU A 457 -38.53 3.84 -28.99
C LEU A 457 -39.95 3.50 -29.44
N GLY A 458 -40.53 4.41 -30.19
CA GLY A 458 -41.76 4.17 -30.92
C GLY A 458 -41.67 4.69 -32.35
N PRO A 459 -42.71 4.46 -33.16
CA PRO A 459 -42.82 5.02 -34.49
C PRO A 459 -42.72 6.53 -34.42
N ALA A 460 -42.03 7.13 -35.39
CA ALA A 460 -42.16 8.55 -35.62
C ALA A 460 -43.60 8.79 -36.09
N LYS A 461 -44.37 9.56 -35.33
CA LYS A 461 -45.60 10.18 -35.85
C LYS A 461 -45.23 11.42 -36.63
#